data_AF-A0AAW1JWK4-F1
#
_entry.id   AF-A0AAW1JWK4-F1
#
_cell.length_a   1.000
_cell.length_b   1.000
_cell.length_c   1.000
_cell.angle_alpha   90.00
_cell.angle_beta   90.00
_cell.angle_gamma   90.00
#
_symmetry.space_group_name_H-M   'P 1'
#
loop_
_entity.id
_entity.type
_entity.pdbx_description
1 polymer ?
#
loop_
_entity_poly.entity_id
_entity_poly.type
_entity_poly.pdbx_seq_one_letter_code
_entity_poly.pdbx_strand_id
1 'polypeptide(L)'
;MYRQVVMHPSYTPFQRILWRENKEEAIKTYELTTVTYGTVPASFLAVRALQQLGRDESQNFPIGYEIILRDFYVDDLLTGANTIAEGNAEGNQIVDEVYIIATTTIHK
;
A
#
# COMPACT_ATOMS: atom_id res chain seq x y z
N MET A 1 -1.78 -1.18 2.84
CA MET A 1 -0.93 -0.65 1.75
C MET A 1 -1.19 -1.36 0.41
N TYR A 2 -0.70 -2.57 0.16
CA TYR A 2 -0.75 -3.25 -1.14
C TYR A 2 -2.11 -3.27 -1.85
N ARG A 3 -3.16 -3.73 -1.15
CA ARG A 3 -4.51 -3.88 -1.72
C ARG A 3 -5.22 -2.55 -2.01
N GLN A 4 -4.61 -1.41 -1.66
CA GLN A 4 -5.09 -0.08 -2.01
C GLN A 4 -4.54 0.39 -3.37
N VAL A 5 -3.56 -0.35 -3.94
CA VAL A 5 -3.00 -0.04 -5.25
C VAL A 5 -3.67 -0.92 -6.30
N VAL A 6 -4.51 -0.31 -7.12
CA VAL A 6 -5.20 -0.98 -8.23
C VAL A 6 -4.20 -1.36 -9.31
N MET A 7 -4.29 -2.60 -9.77
CA MET A 7 -3.48 -3.09 -10.87
C MET A 7 -4.10 -2.69 -12.21
N HIS A 8 -3.27 -2.40 -13.21
CA HIS A 8 -3.78 -2.19 -14.56
C HIS A 8 -4.50 -3.45 -15.06
N PRO A 9 -5.68 -3.34 -15.70
CA PRO A 9 -6.45 -4.50 -16.16
C PRO A 9 -5.67 -5.46 -17.08
N SER A 10 -4.68 -4.97 -17.83
CA SER A 10 -3.82 -5.83 -18.67
C SER A 10 -2.91 -6.77 -17.86
N TYR A 11 -2.72 -6.52 -16.56
CA TYR A 11 -1.85 -7.33 -15.70
C TYR A 11 -2.63 -8.27 -14.75
N THR A 12 -3.94 -8.07 -14.54
CA THR A 12 -4.75 -8.94 -13.67
C THR A 12 -4.79 -10.41 -14.12
N PRO A 13 -4.73 -10.75 -15.42
CA PRO A 13 -4.68 -12.15 -15.84
C PRO A 13 -3.42 -12.90 -15.36
N PHE A 14 -2.33 -12.18 -15.07
CA PHE A 14 -1.10 -12.77 -14.51
C PHE A 14 -1.19 -13.04 -13.00
N GLN A 15 -2.25 -12.56 -12.33
CA GLN A 15 -2.51 -12.81 -10.91
C GLN A 15 -3.70 -13.76 -10.70
N ARG A 16 -3.93 -14.66 -11.65
CA ARG A 16 -5.03 -15.59 -11.61
C ARG A 16 -4.81 -16.68 -10.56
N ILE A 17 -5.83 -16.92 -9.74
CA ILE A 17 -5.84 -18.00 -8.75
C ILE A 17 -6.95 -19.00 -9.06
N LEU A 18 -6.70 -20.25 -8.67
CA LEU A 18 -7.68 -21.33 -8.70
C LEU A 18 -8.19 -21.58 -7.29
N TRP A 19 -9.51 -21.72 -7.14
CA TRP A 19 -10.13 -21.92 -5.83
C TRP A 19 -11.32 -22.89 -5.90
N ARG A 20 -11.48 -23.71 -4.86
CA ARG A 20 -12.67 -24.52 -4.58
C ARG A 20 -12.72 -24.82 -3.08
N GLU A 21 -13.92 -24.96 -2.54
CA GLU A 21 -14.14 -25.19 -1.10
C GLU A 21 -13.85 -26.65 -0.71
N ASN A 22 -14.29 -27.58 -1.54
CA ASN A 22 -14.12 -29.03 -1.37
C ASN A 22 -13.70 -29.68 -2.71
N LYS A 23 -13.40 -30.99 -2.69
CA LYS A 23 -12.81 -31.67 -3.86
C LYS A 23 -13.84 -31.98 -4.94
N GLU A 24 -15.11 -32.01 -4.55
CA GLU A 24 -16.28 -32.36 -5.35
C GLU A 24 -16.78 -31.17 -6.17
N GLU A 25 -16.49 -29.94 -5.73
CA GLU A 25 -16.79 -28.70 -6.44
C GLU A 25 -15.88 -28.48 -7.66
N ALA A 26 -16.47 -27.87 -8.70
CA ALA A 26 -15.73 -27.38 -9.85
C ALA A 26 -14.73 -26.28 -9.44
N ILE A 27 -13.53 -26.32 -10.02
CA ILE A 27 -12.51 -25.31 -9.78
C ILE A 27 -12.99 -23.96 -10.35
N LYS A 28 -13.04 -22.96 -9.48
CA LYS A 28 -13.31 -21.55 -9.84
C LYS A 28 -12.00 -20.85 -10.13
N THR A 29 -12.07 -19.85 -10.99
CA THR A 29 -10.94 -19.02 -11.39
C THR A 29 -11.22 -17.57 -11.00
N TYR A 30 -10.27 -16.92 -10.35
CA TYR A 30 -10.37 -15.52 -9.95
C TYR A 30 -9.14 -14.74 -10.41
N GLU A 31 -9.30 -13.46 -10.69
CA GLU A 31 -8.19 -12.55 -10.95
C GLU A 31 -8.11 -11.51 -9.84
N LEU A 32 -6.92 -11.33 -9.28
CA LEU A 32 -6.68 -10.29 -8.28
C LEU A 32 -6.53 -8.94 -9.00
N THR A 33 -7.26 -7.93 -8.53
CA THR A 33 -7.36 -6.61 -9.17
C THR A 33 -6.44 -5.55 -8.57
N THR A 34 -5.72 -5.90 -7.50
CA THR A 34 -4.83 -4.99 -6.77
C THR A 34 -3.47 -5.63 -6.59
N VAL A 35 -2.45 -4.83 -6.25
CA VAL A 35 -1.13 -5.38 -5.92
C VAL A 35 -1.28 -6.38 -4.77
N THR A 36 -0.73 -7.58 -4.97
CA THR A 36 -0.80 -8.68 -4.01
C THR A 36 0.59 -9.10 -3.55
N TYR A 37 0.64 -9.70 -2.36
CA TYR A 37 1.84 -10.23 -1.74
C TYR A 37 2.45 -11.36 -2.58
N GLY A 38 3.75 -11.61 -2.42
CA GLY A 38 4.44 -12.73 -3.05
C GLY A 38 4.82 -12.52 -4.51
N THR A 39 4.51 -11.37 -5.10
CA THR A 39 5.09 -10.96 -6.39
C THR A 39 6.35 -10.11 -6.16
N VAL A 40 7.40 -10.34 -6.95
CA VAL A 40 8.68 -9.62 -6.82
C VAL A 40 8.53 -8.10 -6.76
N PRO A 41 7.68 -7.44 -7.57
CA PRO A 41 7.56 -5.98 -7.54
C PRO A 41 6.56 -5.45 -6.51
N ALA A 42 5.89 -6.30 -5.71
CA ALA A 42 4.77 -5.88 -4.87
C ALA A 42 5.13 -4.70 -3.95
N SER A 43 6.20 -4.86 -3.17
CA SER A 43 6.60 -3.89 -2.14
C SER A 43 7.06 -2.59 -2.78
N PHE A 44 7.81 -2.69 -3.89
CA PHE A 44 8.19 -1.53 -4.67
C PHE A 44 6.97 -0.76 -5.17
N LEU A 45 6.00 -1.41 -5.82
CA LEU A 45 4.82 -0.73 -6.34
C LEU A 45 4.00 -0.06 -5.24
N ALA A 46 3.85 -0.73 -4.10
CA ALA A 46 3.08 -0.24 -2.97
C ALA A 46 3.75 0.97 -2.28
N VAL A 47 5.06 0.88 -2.00
CA VAL A 47 5.82 2.00 -1.41
C VAL A 47 5.98 3.15 -2.39
N ARG A 48 6.15 2.89 -3.69
CA ARG A 48 6.19 3.98 -4.70
C ARG A 48 4.88 4.77 -4.75
N ALA A 49 3.74 4.10 -4.61
CA ALA A 49 2.44 4.78 -4.52
C ALA A 49 2.35 5.65 -3.26
N LEU A 50 2.78 5.15 -2.10
CA LEU A 50 2.87 5.94 -0.86
C LEU A 50 3.79 7.14 -0.99
N GLN A 51 4.99 6.96 -1.54
CA GLN A 51 5.94 8.05 -1.76
C GLN A 51 5.40 9.11 -2.72
N GLN A 52 4.57 8.72 -3.69
CA GLN A 52 3.93 9.71 -4.55
C GLN A 52 2.87 10.49 -3.78
N LEU A 53 2.01 9.81 -3.03
CA LEU A 53 1.03 10.48 -2.18
C LEU A 53 1.71 11.47 -1.23
N GLY A 54 2.79 11.08 -0.55
CA GLY A 54 3.44 12.00 0.37
C GLY A 54 4.04 13.22 -0.30
N ARG A 55 4.47 13.13 -1.55
CA ARG A 55 4.86 14.33 -2.32
C ARG A 55 3.65 15.22 -2.56
N ASP A 56 2.53 14.63 -2.97
CA ASP A 56 1.29 15.34 -3.28
C ASP A 56 0.71 16.04 -2.04
N GLU A 57 0.82 15.40 -0.87
CA GLU A 57 0.27 15.87 0.41
C GLU A 57 1.32 16.48 1.36
N SER A 58 2.54 16.75 0.85
CA SER A 58 3.67 17.23 1.66
C SER A 58 3.40 18.54 2.42
N GLN A 59 2.48 19.37 1.93
CA GLN A 59 2.07 20.60 2.62
C GLN A 59 1.12 20.34 3.80
N ASN A 60 0.33 19.27 3.72
CA ASN A 60 -0.67 18.91 4.73
C ASN A 60 -0.03 18.03 5.83
N PHE A 61 0.89 17.13 5.45
CA PHE A 61 1.56 16.19 6.35
C PHE A 61 3.09 16.22 6.17
N PRO A 62 3.76 17.34 6.50
CA PRO A 62 5.19 17.49 6.22
C PRO A 62 6.06 16.46 6.95
N ILE A 63 5.66 16.02 8.15
CA ILE A 63 6.42 15.02 8.93
C ILE A 63 6.14 13.61 8.39
N GLY A 64 4.87 13.32 8.09
CA GLY A 64 4.46 12.04 7.48
C GLY A 64 5.18 11.76 6.16
N TYR A 65 5.20 12.77 5.28
CA TYR A 65 5.91 12.74 4.00
C TYR A 65 7.39 12.38 4.16
N GLU A 66 8.12 13.07 5.04
CA GLU A 66 9.55 12.84 5.22
C GLU A 66 9.84 11.40 5.69
N ILE A 67 9.03 10.92 6.63
CA ILE A 67 9.14 9.55 7.18
C ILE A 67 8.83 8.51 6.09
N ILE A 68 7.77 8.70 5.30
CA ILE A 68 7.39 7.79 4.20
C ILE A 68 8.48 7.72 3.12
N LEU A 69 9.24 8.81 2.91
CA LEU A 69 10.33 8.79 1.93
C LEU A 69 11.60 8.10 2.46
N ARG A 70 11.86 8.21 3.76
CA ARG A 70 13.14 7.81 4.36
C ARG A 70 13.11 6.43 5.00
N ASP A 71 12.02 6.07 5.66
CA ASP A 71 12.01 5.02 6.70
C ASP A 71 11.34 3.71 6.27
N PHE A 72 10.95 3.57 5.00
CA PHE A 72 10.50 2.29 4.47
C PHE A 72 11.67 1.36 4.14
N TYR A 73 11.66 0.19 4.76
CA TYR A 73 12.46 -0.96 4.34
C TYR A 73 11.55 -2.02 3.73
N VAL A 74 11.59 -2.14 2.41
CA VAL A 74 10.69 -2.99 1.62
C VAL A 74 9.23 -2.61 1.88
N ASP A 75 8.52 -3.28 2.77
CA ASP A 75 7.14 -2.99 3.14
C ASP A 75 6.93 -2.66 4.61
N ASP A 76 7.99 -2.71 5.40
CA ASP A 76 8.01 -2.29 6.79
C ASP A 76 8.36 -0.80 6.89
N LEU A 77 7.57 -0.05 7.66
CA LEU A 77 7.90 1.31 8.04
C LEU A 77 8.65 1.29 9.38
N LEU A 78 9.94 1.60 9.35
CA LEU A 78 10.83 1.51 10.50
C LEU A 78 11.27 2.92 10.94
N THR A 79 10.36 3.64 11.59
CA THR A 79 10.63 4.98 12.16
C THR A 79 10.77 4.92 13.69
N GLY A 80 11.29 5.99 14.29
CA GLY A 80 11.43 6.12 15.73
C GLY A 80 11.64 7.56 16.18
N ALA A 81 11.25 7.84 17.42
CA ALA A 81 11.33 9.16 18.03
C ALA A 81 12.01 9.11 19.41
N ASN A 82 12.50 10.26 19.88
CA ASN A 82 13.18 10.36 21.19
C ASN A 82 12.20 10.41 22.35
N THR A 83 10.94 10.74 22.09
CA THR A 83 9.87 10.76 23.09
C THR A 83 8.59 10.10 22.57
N ILE A 84 7.75 9.62 23.49
CA ILE A 84 6.43 9.06 23.15
C ILE A 84 5.54 10.11 22.48
N ALA A 85 5.62 11.38 22.93
CA ALA A 85 4.81 12.46 22.38
C ALA A 85 5.16 12.73 20.90
N GLU A 86 6.45 12.79 20.57
CA GLU A 86 6.92 12.93 19.19
C GLU A 86 6.50 11.72 18.35
N GLY A 87 6.76 10.50 18.84
CA GLY A 87 6.40 9.28 18.10
C GLY A 87 4.90 9.16 17.83
N ASN A 88 4.04 9.62 18.76
CA ASN A 88 2.60 9.68 18.53
C ASN A 88 2.21 10.73 17.49
N ALA A 89 2.85 11.90 17.50
CA ALA A 89 2.57 12.96 16.53
C ALA A 89 2.99 12.54 15.11
N GLU A 90 4.17 11.93 14.98
CA GLU A 90 4.67 11.34 13.73
C GLU A 90 3.72 10.25 13.23
N GLY A 91 3.36 9.30 14.11
CA GLY A 91 2.44 8.20 13.80
C GLY A 91 1.08 8.69 13.31
N ASN A 92 0.51 9.73 13.92
CA ASN A 92 -0.78 10.29 13.51
C ASN A 92 -0.72 10.89 12.10
N GLN A 93 0.31 11.67 11.76
CA GLN A 93 0.44 12.22 10.41
C GLN A 93 0.57 11.11 9.35
N ILE A 94 1.35 10.08 9.63
CA ILE A 94 1.51 8.93 8.72
C ILE A 94 0.18 8.22 8.52
N VAL A 95 -0.58 7.98 9.59
CA VAL A 95 -1.90 7.32 9.51
C VAL A 95 -2.88 8.16 8.70
N ASP A 96 -2.94 9.46 8.95
CA ASP A 96 -3.84 10.37 8.23
C ASP A 96 -3.49 10.43 6.74
N GLU A 97 -2.19 10.49 6.40
CA GLU A 97 -1.71 10.45 5.03
C GLU A 97 -2.04 9.11 4.36
N VAL A 98 -1.75 7.97 5.00
CA VAL A 98 -2.09 6.63 4.48
C VAL A 98 -3.61 6.45 4.30
N TYR A 99 -4.43 7.10 5.14
CA TYR A 99 -5.88 7.06 5.04
C TYR A 99 -6.41 7.76 3.77
N ILE A 100 -5.67 8.72 3.21
CA ILE A 100 -6.00 9.36 1.93
C ILE A 100 -5.92 8.34 0.79
N ILE A 101 -4.98 7.39 0.80
CA ILE A 101 -4.95 6.30 -0.21
C ILE A 101 -6.15 5.37 -0.07
N ALA A 102 -6.62 5.12 1.15
CA ALA A 102 -7.77 4.24 1.38
C ALA A 102 -9.10 4.85 0.89
N THR A 103 -9.15 6.17 0.72
CA THR A 103 -10.36 6.92 0.33
C THR A 103 -10.29 7.51 -1.08
N THR A 104 -9.09 7.73 -1.60
CA THR A 104 -8.87 8.24 -2.95
C THR A 104 -8.74 7.07 -3.92
N THR A 105 -9.80 6.79 -4.67
CA THR A 105 -9.64 6.09 -5.94
C THR A 105 -8.77 6.99 -6.80
N ILE A 106 -7.55 6.54 -7.16
CA ILE A 106 -6.73 7.21 -8.18
C ILE A 106 -7.52 7.10 -9.50
N HIS A 107 -8.46 8.02 -9.68
CA HIS A 107 -9.18 8.20 -10.93
C HIS A 107 -8.17 8.79 -11.92
N LYS A 108 -7.81 7.96 -12.91
CA LYS A 108 -7.17 8.41 -14.13
C LYS A 108 -8.05 9.41 -14.87
#